data_AF-A0A1Q9JHC6-F1
#
_entry.id   AF-A0A1Q9JHC6-F1
#
_cell.length_a   1.000
_cell.length_b   1.000
_cell.length_c   1.000
_cell.angle_alpha   90.00
_cell.angle_beta   90.00
_cell.angle_gamma   90.00
#
_symmetry.space_group_name_H-M   'P 1'
#
loop_
_entity.id
_entity.type
_entity.pdbx_description
1 polymer ?
#
loop_
_entity_poly.entity_id
_entity_poly.type
_entity_poly.pdbx_seq_one_letter_code
_entity_poly.pdbx_strand_id
1 'polypeptide(L)'
;MGGYQQKGEKPLRNYKNRKRYITVGFRVSPEQRDELYKRIHLTGRSIQDYMLQSGLSQQIVVVGNERLRRRIIERLEVLEPKLNEIAKGHSDDENVLTELRTIYEITKTWE
;
A
#
# COMPACT_ATOMS: atom_id res chain seq x y z
N MET A 1 0.17 8.22 -16.79
CA MET A 1 0.15 7.43 -15.54
C MET A 1 1.44 6.63 -15.51
N GLY A 2 2.48 7.17 -14.87
CA GLY A 2 3.79 6.52 -14.83
C GLY A 2 3.70 5.27 -13.95
N GLY A 3 3.88 4.09 -14.56
CA GLY A 3 4.13 2.87 -13.80
C GLY A 3 5.38 3.06 -12.95
N TYR A 4 5.36 2.53 -11.73
CA TYR A 4 6.57 2.45 -10.91
C TYR A 4 7.57 1.54 -11.65
N GLN A 5 8.50 2.16 -12.39
CA GLN A 5 9.67 1.46 -12.89
C GLN A 5 10.49 1.04 -11.67
N GLN A 6 10.65 -0.27 -11.48
CA GLN A 6 11.66 -0.82 -10.58
C GLN A 6 13.04 -0.42 -11.14
N LYS A 7 13.54 0.73 -10.68
CA LYS A 7 14.87 1.21 -11.04
C LYS A 7 15.88 0.39 -10.23
N GLY A 8 16.81 -0.23 -10.95
CA GLY A 8 17.71 -1.29 -10.49
C GLY A 8 18.28 -1.12 -9.09
N GLU A 9 18.43 -2.27 -8.43
CA GLU A 9 18.99 -2.43 -7.09
C GLU A 9 20.34 -1.70 -6.97
N LYS A 10 20.31 -0.54 -6.31
CA LYS A 10 21.54 0.04 -5.75
C LYS A 10 21.97 -0.88 -4.59
N PRO A 11 23.25 -1.26 -4.50
CA PRO A 11 23.70 -2.18 -3.46
C PRO A 11 23.34 -1.62 -2.08
N LEU A 12 22.58 -2.41 -1.32
CA LEU A 12 22.06 -2.05 -0.02
C LEU A 12 23.22 -1.73 0.93
N ARG A 13 23.38 -0.45 1.31
CA ARG A 13 24.26 -0.06 2.42
C ARG A 13 23.71 -0.68 3.70
N ASN A 14 24.25 -1.84 4.09
CA ASN A 14 24.18 -2.50 5.39
C ASN A 14 23.01 -2.04 6.31
N TYR A 15 21.79 -2.49 6.04
CA TYR A 15 20.59 -2.20 6.85
C TYR A 15 20.50 -3.07 8.12
N LYS A 16 21.63 -3.56 8.63
CA LYS A 16 21.67 -4.34 9.87
C LYS A 16 21.08 -3.48 10.99
N ASN A 17 19.84 -3.78 11.39
CA ASN A 17 19.08 -3.21 12.53
C ASN A 17 18.13 -2.02 12.28
N ARG A 18 17.72 -1.69 11.04
CA ARG A 18 16.63 -0.70 10.81
C ARG A 18 15.32 -1.36 10.37
N LYS A 19 14.31 -1.39 11.24
CA LYS A 19 12.97 -1.93 10.92
C LYS A 19 12.24 -1.16 9.81
N ARG A 20 12.45 0.16 9.72
CA ARG A 20 11.82 1.04 8.71
C ARG A 20 12.91 1.68 7.84
N TYR A 21 13.39 0.96 6.82
CA TYR A 21 14.52 1.39 5.98
C TYR A 21 14.13 2.04 4.64
N ILE A 22 12.84 1.97 4.27
CA ILE A 22 12.31 2.54 3.03
C ILE A 22 11.69 3.92 3.32
N THR A 23 12.00 4.91 2.48
CA THR A 23 11.42 6.25 2.54
C THR A 23 10.38 6.41 1.44
N VAL A 24 9.17 6.83 1.82
CA VAL A 24 8.09 7.22 0.90
C VAL A 24 7.89 8.72 1.06
N GLY A 25 7.95 9.47 -0.05
CA GLY A 25 7.81 10.93 -0.06
C GLY A 25 6.71 11.39 -1.03
N PHE A 26 5.94 12.38 -0.62
CA PHE A 26 4.86 12.99 -1.40
C PHE A 26 5.11 14.49 -1.56
N ARG A 27 4.59 15.07 -2.65
CA ARG A 27 4.55 16.53 -2.83
C ARG A 27 3.22 17.05 -2.31
N VAL A 28 3.25 18.12 -1.53
CA VAL A 28 2.08 18.79 -0.98
C VAL A 28 2.23 20.29 -1.14
N SER A 29 1.11 21.02 -1.26
CA SER A 29 1.14 22.48 -1.21
C SER A 29 1.43 22.97 0.22
N PRO A 30 1.82 24.25 0.40
CA PRO A 30 1.99 24.83 1.73
C PRO A 30 0.74 24.73 2.60
N GLU A 31 -0.44 24.96 2.02
CA GLU A 31 -1.72 24.92 2.75
C GLU A 31 -2.04 23.49 3.23
N GLN A 32 -1.84 22.50 2.35
CA GLN A 32 -2.01 21.08 2.66
C GLN A 32 -1.04 20.62 3.76
N ARG A 33 0.19 21.12 3.71
CA ARG A 33 1.19 20.86 4.75
C ARG A 33 0.69 21.39 6.09
N ASP A 34 0.28 22.66 6.16
CA ASP A 34 -0.12 23.29 7.42
C ASP A 34 -1.33 22.60 8.04
N GLU A 35 -2.31 22.21 7.22
CA GLU A 35 -3.45 21.44 7.68
C GLU A 35 -3.04 20.07 8.23
N LEU A 36 -2.14 19.37 7.53
CA LEU A 36 -1.61 18.09 7.98
C LEU A 36 -0.88 18.21 9.32
N TYR A 37 -0.02 19.21 9.49
CA TYR A 37 0.70 19.43 10.75
C TYR A 37 -0.23 19.79 11.91
N LYS A 38 -1.29 20.58 11.68
CA LYS A 38 -2.31 20.86 12.69
C LYS A 38 -2.99 19.57 13.16
N ARG A 39 -3.40 18.70 12.22
CA ARG A 39 -4.02 17.40 12.54
C ARG A 39 -3.05 16.51 13.33
N ILE A 40 -1.80 16.41 12.89
CA ILE A 40 -0.78 15.62 13.60
C ILE A 40 -0.60 16.13 15.04
N HIS A 41 -0.47 17.45 15.21
CA HIS A 41 -0.30 18.08 16.52
C HIS A 41 -1.45 17.72 17.48
N LEU A 42 -2.69 17.78 17.00
CA LEU A 42 -3.88 17.40 17.79
C LEU A 42 -3.88 15.93 18.22
N THR A 43 -3.27 15.04 17.44
CA THR A 43 -3.19 13.61 17.80
C THR A 43 -2.06 13.27 18.77
N GLY A 44 -1.11 14.19 18.99
CA GLY A 44 0.08 13.93 19.81
C GLY A 44 1.04 12.86 19.24
N ARG A 45 0.85 12.45 17.99
CA ARG A 45 1.66 11.40 17.33
C ARG A 45 2.84 12.01 16.58
N SER A 46 3.87 11.19 16.37
CA SER A 46 4.92 11.53 15.41
C SER A 46 4.34 11.59 13.99
N ILE A 47 4.91 12.43 13.12
CA ILE A 47 4.52 12.48 11.71
C ILE A 47 4.64 11.10 11.05
N GLN A 48 5.65 10.31 11.42
CA GLN A 48 5.87 9.00 10.86
C GLN A 48 4.76 8.01 11.25
N ASP A 49 4.35 7.99 12.52
CA ASP A 49 3.31 7.07 12.98
C ASP A 49 1.92 7.51 12.54
N TYR A 50 1.66 8.82 12.49
CA TYR A 50 0.43 9.36 11.93
C TYR A 50 0.29 8.98 10.45
N MET A 51 1.33 9.20 9.64
CA MET A 51 1.28 8.90 8.20
C MET A 51 1.26 7.40 7.92
N LEU A 52 1.98 6.59 8.71
CA LEU A 52 1.95 5.13 8.58
C LEU A 52 0.58 4.57 8.96
N GLN A 53 -0.01 5.03 10.07
CA GLN A 53 -1.35 4.60 10.47
C GLN A 53 -2.41 5.10 9.48
N SER A 54 -2.35 6.37 9.07
CA SER A 54 -3.30 6.91 8.09
C SER A 54 -3.19 6.16 6.76
N GLY A 55 -1.97 5.92 6.26
CA GLY A 55 -1.75 5.22 5.00
C GLY A 55 -2.11 3.73 5.03
N LEU A 56 -1.99 3.06 6.18
CA LEU A 56 -2.31 1.63 6.32
C LEU A 56 -3.75 1.37 6.81
N SER A 57 -4.41 2.33 7.44
CA SER A 57 -5.69 2.12 8.13
C SER A 57 -6.86 2.96 7.59
N GLN A 58 -6.67 3.77 6.55
CA GLN A 58 -7.78 4.48 5.92
C GLN A 58 -8.60 3.56 5.00
N GLN A 59 -9.93 3.65 5.11
CA GLN A 59 -10.83 3.28 4.02
C GLN A 59 -10.43 4.10 2.79
N ILE A 60 -9.89 3.43 1.79
CA ILE A 60 -9.58 4.05 0.50
C ILE A 60 -10.93 4.36 -0.15
N VAL A 61 -11.34 5.62 -0.26
CA VAL A 61 -12.47 5.98 -1.14
C VAL A 61 -11.96 5.88 -2.56
N VAL A 62 -12.41 4.85 -3.25
CA VAL A 62 -11.94 4.55 -4.59
C VAL A 62 -12.98 5.05 -5.57
N VAL A 63 -12.67 6.15 -6.26
CA VAL A 63 -13.49 6.59 -7.39
C VAL A 63 -13.27 5.60 -8.54
N GLY A 64 -14.34 4.92 -8.96
CA GLY A 64 -14.32 3.91 -10.02
C GLY A 64 -13.62 4.43 -11.28
N ASN A 65 -12.41 3.93 -11.55
CA ASN A 65 -11.62 4.25 -12.73
C ASN A 65 -11.35 2.95 -13.51
N GLU A 66 -11.61 2.93 -14.81
CA GLU A 66 -11.41 1.74 -15.67
C GLU A 66 -9.98 1.17 -15.54
N ARG A 67 -8.98 2.05 -15.38
CA ARG A 67 -7.58 1.64 -15.16
C ARG A 67 -7.37 0.89 -13.86
N LEU A 68 -8.12 1.24 -12.82
CA LEU A 68 -8.07 0.54 -11.55
C LEU A 68 -8.72 -0.83 -11.67
N ARG A 69 -9.90 -0.91 -12.31
CA ARG A 69 -10.56 -2.19 -12.57
C ARG A 69 -9.63 -3.14 -13.33
N ARG A 70 -8.95 -2.65 -14.37
CA ARG A 70 -7.97 -3.44 -15.13
C ARG A 70 -6.81 -3.92 -14.26
N ARG A 71 -6.26 -3.04 -13.42
CA ARG A 71 -5.16 -3.40 -12.50
C ARG A 71 -5.58 -4.45 -11.47
N ILE A 72 -6.81 -4.40 -10.97
CA ILE A 72 -7.34 -5.41 -10.04
C ILE A 72 -7.48 -6.76 -10.76
N ILE A 73 -8.03 -6.77 -11.98
CA ILE A 73 -8.16 -8.00 -12.78
C ILE A 73 -6.79 -8.62 -13.04
N GLU A 74 -5.82 -7.83 -13.53
CA GLU A 74 -4.44 -8.29 -13.75
C GLU A 74 -3.83 -8.87 -12.47
N ARG A 75 -4.14 -8.26 -11.30
CA ARG A 75 -3.60 -8.77 -10.03
C ARG A 75 -4.27 -10.07 -9.61
N LEU A 76 -5.57 -10.22 -9.82
CA LEU A 76 -6.32 -11.45 -9.53
C LEU A 76 -5.84 -12.62 -10.40
N GLU A 77 -5.55 -12.39 -11.69
CA GLU A 77 -4.99 -13.40 -12.59
C GLU A 77 -3.63 -13.93 -12.09
N VAL A 78 -2.80 -13.06 -11.51
CA VAL A 78 -1.50 -13.47 -10.92
C VAL A 78 -1.68 -14.22 -9.59
N LEU A 79 -2.77 -13.95 -8.86
CA LEU A 79 -3.06 -14.61 -7.58
C LEU A 79 -3.74 -15.96 -7.75
N GLU A 80 -4.52 -16.16 -8.81
CA GLU A 80 -5.25 -17.40 -9.09
C GLU A 80 -4.37 -18.68 -9.01
N PRO A 81 -3.20 -18.78 -9.67
CA PRO A 81 -2.36 -19.96 -9.56
C PRO A 81 -1.81 -20.16 -8.13
N LYS A 82 -1.50 -19.08 -7.41
CA LYS A 82 -1.01 -19.15 -6.03
C LYS A 82 -2.09 -19.65 -5.07
N LEU A 83 -3.33 -19.19 -5.26
CA LEU A 83 -4.47 -19.65 -4.49
C LEU A 83 -4.78 -21.12 -4.75
N ASN A 84 -4.64 -21.58 -6.00
CA ASN A 84 -4.78 -23.00 -6.32
C ASN A 84 -3.72 -23.87 -5.61
N GLU A 85 -2.47 -23.40 -5.49
CA GLU A 85 -1.45 -24.13 -4.74
C GLU A 85 -1.69 -24.11 -3.23
N ILE A 86 -2.18 -23.01 -2.67
CA ILE A 86 -2.62 -22.94 -1.27
C ILE A 86 -3.80 -23.90 -1.02
N ALA A 87 -4.79 -23.92 -1.93
CA ALA A 87 -5.96 -24.79 -1.81
C ALA A 87 -5.62 -26.29 -1.89
N LYS A 88 -4.56 -26.66 -2.62
CA LYS A 88 -4.00 -28.01 -2.65
C LYS A 88 -3.12 -28.35 -1.43
N GLY A 89 -2.90 -27.39 -0.53
CA GLY A 89 -2.02 -27.54 0.63
C GLY A 89 -0.53 -27.49 0.30
N HIS A 90 -0.15 -26.99 -0.87
CA HIS A 90 1.24 -26.91 -1.32
C HIS A 90 1.93 -25.60 -0.94
N SER A 91 1.21 -24.63 -0.37
CA SER A 91 1.75 -23.32 0.01
C SER A 91 0.96 -22.70 1.17
N ASP A 92 1.65 -21.95 2.04
CA ASP A 92 1.10 -21.19 3.17
C ASP A 92 1.48 -19.69 3.08
N ASP A 93 1.60 -19.15 1.87
CA ASP A 93 2.04 -17.78 1.64
C ASP A 93 1.02 -16.74 2.17
N GLU A 94 1.20 -16.30 3.42
CA GLU A 94 0.38 -15.27 4.08
C GLU A 94 0.31 -13.95 3.29
N ASN A 95 1.28 -13.68 2.41
CA ASN A 95 1.25 -12.49 1.57
C ASN A 95 0.10 -12.53 0.55
N VAL A 96 -0.27 -13.72 0.07
CA VAL A 96 -1.40 -13.92 -0.85
C VAL A 96 -2.72 -13.52 -0.18
N LEU A 97 -2.90 -13.91 1.09
CA LEU A 97 -4.10 -13.56 1.87
C LEU A 97 -4.14 -12.07 2.20
N THR A 98 -3.01 -11.47 2.56
CA THR A 98 -2.90 -10.02 2.81
C THR A 98 -3.25 -9.21 1.56
N GLU A 99 -2.79 -9.68 0.41
CA GLU A 99 -3.06 -9.03 -0.87
C GLU A 99 -4.52 -9.17 -1.31
N LEU A 100 -5.12 -10.35 -1.16
CA LEU A 100 -6.55 -10.55 -1.38
C LEU A 100 -7.40 -9.66 -0.48
N ARG A 101 -7.03 -9.54 0.80
CA ARG A 101 -7.72 -8.64 1.74
C ARG A 101 -7.67 -7.20 1.27
N THR A 102 -6.52 -6.75 0.75
CA THR A 102 -6.36 -5.40 0.19
C THR A 102 -7.28 -5.19 -1.01
N ILE A 103 -7.36 -6.16 -1.93
CA ILE A 103 -8.26 -6.10 -3.09
C ILE A 103 -9.73 -6.04 -2.63
N TYR A 104 -10.10 -6.86 -1.64
CA TYR A 104 -11.45 -6.88 -1.08
C TYR A 104 -11.85 -5.54 -0.46
N GLU A 105 -10.97 -4.95 0.35
CA GLU A 105 -11.19 -3.65 0.99
C GLU A 105 -11.37 -2.54 -0.07
N ILE A 106 -10.60 -2.59 -1.17
CA ILE A 106 -10.76 -1.69 -2.31
C ILE A 106 -12.13 -1.88 -2.98
N THR A 107 -12.58 -3.12 -3.22
CA THR A 107 -13.89 -3.37 -3.87
C THR A 107 -15.09 -3.01 -2.98
N LYS A 108 -14.93 -3.08 -1.65
CA LYS A 108 -15.97 -2.71 -0.68
C LYS A 108 -16.23 -1.21 -0.62
N THR A 109 -15.24 -0.40 -0.97
CA THR A 109 -15.31 1.05 -0.95
C THR A 109 -15.56 1.64 -2.35
N TRP A 110 -15.86 0.81 -3.34
CA TRP A 110 -16.34 1.23 -4.66
C TRP A 110 -17.80 1.69 -4.53
N GLU A 111 -18.02 3.01 -4.66
CA GLU A 111 -19.33 3.62 -4.98
C GLU A 111 -19.48 3.79 -6.50
#